data_AF-B9XA33-F1
#
_entry.id   AF-B9XA33-F1
#
_cell.length_a   1.000
_cell.length_b   1.000
_cell.length_c   1.000
_cell.angle_alpha   90.00
_cell.angle_beta   90.00
_cell.angle_gamma   90.00
#
_symmetry.space_group_name_H-M   'P 1'
#
loop_
_entity.id
_entity.type
_entity.pdbx_description
1 polymer ?
#
loop_
_entity_poly.entity_id
_entity_poly.type
_entity_poly.pdbx_seq_one_letter_code
_entity_poly.pdbx_strand_id
1 'polypeptide(L)'
;MRTLKFPFLVKKGNVSLKIYRLDRGNCFEFRVPYYSEGKRRFDCYWDFDKARKRADEVLGGINVGGVDNLRLTGEERLILSRSEAVLQGVRCGLQAATSSCQEYSL
;
A
#
# COMPACT_ATOMS: atom_id res chain seq x y z
N MET A 1 29.65 -11.30 3.65
CA MET A 1 28.38 -11.19 2.90
C MET A 1 27.22 -11.33 3.89
N ARG A 2 26.30 -10.37 3.94
CA ARG A 2 25.08 -10.52 4.77
C ARG A 2 24.11 -11.43 4.04
N THR A 3 23.81 -12.59 4.61
CA THR A 3 22.77 -13.48 4.07
C THR A 3 21.41 -12.80 4.24
N LEU A 4 20.78 -12.45 3.11
CA LEU A 4 19.43 -11.91 3.12
C LEU A 4 18.48 -13.01 3.62
N LYS A 5 17.71 -12.71 4.69
CA LYS A 5 16.67 -13.61 5.19
C LYS A 5 15.39 -13.39 4.39
N PHE A 6 14.81 -14.47 3.90
CA PHE A 6 13.55 -14.46 3.15
C PHE A 6 12.42 -15.06 4.02
N PRO A 7 11.19 -14.54 3.94
CA PRO A 7 10.73 -13.45 3.07
C PRO A 7 11.29 -12.08 3.47
N PHE A 8 11.77 -11.32 2.49
CA PHE A 8 12.36 -9.99 2.69
C PHE A 8 11.26 -8.93 2.65
N LEU A 9 11.11 -8.17 3.74
CA LEU A 9 10.08 -7.14 3.85
C LEU A 9 10.62 -5.81 3.32
N VAL A 10 9.93 -5.24 2.33
CA VAL A 10 10.13 -3.87 1.86
C VAL A 10 8.98 -3.02 2.41
N LYS A 11 9.30 -1.91 3.08
CA LYS A 11 8.31 -0.99 3.66
C LYS A 11 8.55 0.41 3.11
N LYS A 12 7.48 1.08 2.70
CA LYS A 12 7.50 2.48 2.29
C LYS A 12 6.24 3.17 2.83
N GLY A 13 6.43 4.10 3.76
CA GLY A 13 5.31 4.72 4.49
C GLY A 13 4.50 3.66 5.26
N ASN A 14 3.18 3.66 5.04
CA ASN A 14 2.26 2.71 5.69
C ASN A 14 2.05 1.40 4.90
N VAL A 15 2.70 1.24 3.77
CA VAL A 15 2.53 0.07 2.90
C VAL A 15 3.77 -0.82 2.99
N SER A 16 3.55 -2.13 3.03
CA SER A 16 4.63 -3.12 3.06
C SER A 16 4.39 -4.25 2.08
N LEU A 17 5.48 -4.77 1.50
CA LEU A 17 5.46 -5.83 0.50
C LEU A 17 6.53 -6.86 0.85
N LYS A 18 6.20 -8.15 0.70
CA LYS A 18 7.12 -9.26 0.98
C LYS A 18 7.68 -9.80 -0.32
N ILE A 19 9.01 -9.81 -0.46
CA ILE A 19 9.73 -10.51 -1.53
C ILE A 19 10.03 -11.92 -1.04
N TYR A 20 9.63 -12.91 -1.82
CA TYR A 20 9.89 -14.31 -1.53
C TYR A 20 11.04 -14.80 -2.38
N ARG A 21 11.87 -15.69 -1.83
CA ARG A 21 12.81 -16.48 -2.61
C ARG A 21 12.22 -17.87 -2.78
N LEU A 22 12.16 -18.35 -4.01
CA LEU A 22 11.79 -19.72 -4.33
C LEU A 22 13.03 -20.43 -4.90
N ASP A 23 13.46 -21.48 -4.21
CA ASP A 23 14.52 -22.35 -4.69
C ASP A 23 13.90 -23.50 -5.50
N ARG A 24 14.35 -23.67 -6.74
CA ARG A 24 13.98 -24.74 -7.68
C ARG A 24 15.24 -25.51 -8.06
N GLY A 25 15.70 -26.38 -7.17
CA GLY A 25 16.90 -27.18 -7.38
C GLY A 25 18.15 -26.29 -7.54
N ASN A 26 18.72 -26.26 -8.74
CA ASN A 26 19.92 -25.46 -9.06
C ASN A 26 19.63 -23.97 -9.36
N CYS A 27 18.36 -23.59 -9.40
CA CYS A 27 17.92 -22.25 -9.77
C CYS A 27 17.16 -21.61 -8.61
N PHE A 28 17.34 -20.30 -8.39
CA PHE A 28 16.53 -19.53 -7.44
C PHE A 28 15.87 -18.35 -8.14
N GLU A 29 14.63 -18.06 -7.79
CA GLU A 29 13.89 -16.90 -8.27
C GLU A 29 13.30 -16.09 -7.11
N PHE A 30 13.30 -14.77 -7.27
CA PHE A 30 12.65 -13.83 -6.37
C PHE A 30 11.26 -13.50 -6.90
N ARG A 31 10.24 -13.70 -6.07
CA ARG A 31 8.85 -13.42 -6.41
C ARG A 31 8.35 -12.19 -5.67
N VAL A 32 7.85 -11.23 -6.45
CA VAL A 32 7.25 -9.99 -5.96
C VAL A 32 5.74 -10.07 -6.21
N PRO A 33 4.92 -10.28 -5.16
CA PRO A 33 3.48 -10.23 -5.31
C PRO A 33 3.01 -8.79 -5.52
N TYR A 34 2.11 -8.59 -6.47
CA TYR A 34 1.39 -7.34 -6.66
C TYR A 34 -0.07 -7.64 -7.00
N TYR A 35 -0.94 -6.64 -6.84
CA TYR A 35 -2.31 -6.72 -7.31
C TYR A 35 -2.42 -5.94 -8.62
N SER A 36 -3.21 -6.44 -9.55
CA SER A 36 -3.54 -5.78 -10.81
C SER A 36 -4.93 -6.27 -11.22
N GLU A 37 -5.84 -5.34 -11.52
CA GLU A 37 -7.22 -5.66 -11.94
C GLU A 37 -7.94 -6.56 -10.92
N GLY A 38 -7.72 -6.32 -9.62
CA GLY A 38 -8.31 -7.11 -8.52
C GLY A 38 -7.75 -8.55 -8.37
N LYS A 39 -6.80 -8.97 -9.20
CA LYS A 39 -6.14 -10.27 -9.11
C LYS A 39 -4.72 -10.14 -8.57
N ARG A 40 -4.32 -11.08 -7.71
CA ARG A 40 -2.93 -11.18 -7.24
C ARG A 40 -2.07 -11.78 -8.34
N ARG A 41 -1.09 -11.03 -8.81
CA ARG A 41 -0.08 -11.46 -9.77
C ARG A 41 1.29 -11.54 -9.07
N PHE A 42 2.23 -12.22 -9.71
CA PHE A 42 3.59 -12.37 -9.23
C PHE A 42 4.54 -12.05 -10.36
N ASP A 43 5.44 -11.08 -10.13
CA ASP A 43 6.57 -10.86 -11.00
C ASP A 43 7.75 -11.70 -10.47
N CYS A 44 8.40 -12.45 -11.36
CA CYS A 44 9.53 -13.32 -11.05
C CYS A 44 10.84 -12.69 -11.58
N TYR A 45 11.87 -12.65 -10.74
CA TYR A 45 13.17 -12.09 -11.07
C TYR A 45 14.30 -13.02 -10.61
N TRP A 46 15.39 -13.07 -11.38
CA TRP A 46 16.61 -13.81 -11.00
C TRP A 46 17.56 -12.98 -10.12
N ASP A 47 17.31 -11.67 -10.04
CA ASP A 47 18.16 -10.69 -9.39
C ASP A 47 17.36 -9.99 -8.27
N PHE A 48 17.95 -9.96 -7.07
CA PHE A 48 17.32 -9.37 -5.89
C PHE A 48 17.17 -7.85 -6.01
N ASP A 49 18.16 -7.15 -6.58
CA ASP A 49 18.09 -5.70 -6.75
C ASP A 49 16.99 -5.31 -7.75
N LYS A 50 16.80 -6.12 -8.81
CA LYS A 50 15.66 -5.94 -9.73
C LYS A 50 14.32 -6.19 -9.02
N ALA A 51 14.23 -7.27 -8.24
CA ALA A 51 13.02 -7.56 -7.46
C ALA A 51 12.70 -6.45 -6.46
N ARG A 52 13.73 -5.90 -5.80
CA ARG A 52 13.60 -4.79 -4.86
C ARG A 52 13.14 -3.51 -5.54
N LYS A 53 13.75 -3.14 -6.67
CA LYS A 53 13.35 -1.97 -7.45
C LYS A 53 11.87 -2.08 -7.87
N ARG A 54 11.45 -3.26 -8.34
CA ARG A 54 10.04 -3.51 -8.68
C ARG A 54 9.13 -3.35 -7.47
N ALA A 55 9.52 -3.89 -6.32
CA ALA A 55 8.76 -3.72 -5.08
C ALA A 55 8.60 -2.24 -4.70
N ASP A 56 9.67 -1.44 -4.83
CA ASP A 56 9.63 0.01 -4.57
C ASP A 56 8.73 0.79 -5.55
N GLU A 57 8.70 0.38 -6.83
CA GLU A 57 7.78 0.92 -7.83
C GLU A 57 6.32 0.61 -7.49
N VAL A 58 6.02 -0.66 -7.15
CA VAL A 58 4.68 -1.10 -6.74
C VAL A 58 4.22 -0.34 -5.49
N LEU A 59 5.09 -0.25 -4.47
CA LEU A 59 4.80 0.53 -3.26
C LEU A 59 4.62 2.03 -3.55
N GLY A 60 5.39 2.58 -4.50
CA GLY A 60 5.24 3.96 -4.97
C GLY A 60 3.87 4.20 -5.59
N GLY A 61 3.41 3.31 -6.49
CA GLY A 61 2.09 3.40 -7.11
C GLY A 61 0.93 3.26 -6.12
N ILE A 62 1.09 2.44 -5.09
CA ILE A 62 0.10 2.31 -4.01
C ILE A 62 -0.02 3.62 -3.22
N ASN A 63 1.10 4.22 -2.83
CA ASN A 63 1.11 5.42 -2.00
C ASN A 63 0.53 6.66 -2.70
N VAL A 64 0.50 6.66 -4.03
CA VAL A 64 -0.11 7.73 -4.86
C VAL A 64 -1.64 7.57 -4.97
N GLY A 65 -2.21 6.47 -4.48
CA GLY A 65 -3.66 6.24 -4.48
C GLY A 65 -4.16 5.33 -5.60
N GLY A 66 -3.31 4.44 -6.13
CA GLY A 66 -3.74 3.36 -7.03
C GLY A 66 -4.71 2.40 -6.32
N VAL A 67 -6.01 2.68 -6.43
CA VAL A 67 -7.12 1.99 -5.75
C VAL A 67 -7.14 0.48 -6.01
N ASP A 68 -6.65 0.03 -7.17
CA ASP A 68 -6.60 -1.38 -7.55
C ASP A 68 -5.52 -2.22 -6.83
N ASN A 69 -4.50 -1.56 -6.26
CA ASN A 69 -3.33 -2.24 -5.70
C ASN A 69 -3.43 -2.46 -4.19
N LEU A 70 -4.35 -1.74 -3.52
CA LEU A 70 -4.52 -1.76 -2.08
C LEU A 70 -5.82 -2.50 -1.73
N ARG A 71 -5.77 -3.83 -1.65
CA ARG A 71 -6.78 -4.53 -0.86
C ARG A 71 -6.46 -4.27 0.61
N LEU A 72 -7.11 -3.26 1.19
CA LEU A 72 -7.31 -3.18 2.63
C LEU A 72 -7.76 -4.57 3.09
N THR A 73 -7.06 -5.14 4.06
CA THR A 73 -7.57 -6.33 4.73
C THR A 73 -8.96 -6.01 5.29
N GLY A 74 -9.85 -7.01 5.43
CA GLY A 74 -11.24 -6.76 5.80
C GLY A 74 -11.39 -5.90 7.07
N GLU A 75 -10.44 -6.04 8.00
CA GLU A 75 -10.34 -5.24 9.23
C GLU A 75 -9.94 -3.78 8.96
N GLU A 76 -8.94 -3.53 8.12
CA GLU A 76 -8.52 -2.16 7.75
C GLU A 76 -9.63 -1.40 7.01
N ARG A 77 -10.45 -2.10 6.22
CA ARG A 77 -11.62 -1.51 5.56
C ARG A 77 -12.70 -1.09 6.56
N LEU A 78 -12.89 -1.86 7.63
CA LEU A 78 -13.83 -1.51 8.71
C LEU A 78 -13.33 -0.30 9.51
N ILE A 79 -12.03 -0.24 9.80
CA ILE A 79 -11.41 0.90 10.47
C ILE A 79 -11.51 2.15 9.58
N LEU A 80 -11.21 2.02 8.29
CA LEU A 80 -11.33 3.14 7.34
C LEU A 80 -12.78 3.61 7.24
N SER A 81 -13.74 2.71 7.06
CA SER A 81 -15.17 3.06 6.96
C SER A 81 -15.68 3.75 8.23
N ARG A 82 -15.27 3.27 9.41
CA ARG A 82 -15.58 3.92 10.68
C ARG A 82 -14.94 5.31 10.78
N SER A 83 -13.68 5.43 10.35
CA SER A 83 -12.95 6.70 10.35
C SER A 83 -13.58 7.71 9.38
N GLU A 84 -13.99 7.27 8.19
CA GLU A 84 -14.70 8.09 7.21
C GLU A 84 -16.06 8.56 7.71
N ALA A 85 -16.83 7.69 8.38
CA ALA A 85 -18.12 8.07 8.98
C ALA A 85 -17.93 9.17 10.06
N VAL A 86 -16.89 9.05 10.89
CA VAL A 86 -16.56 10.08 11.90
C VAL A 86 -16.09 11.37 11.22
N LEU A 87 -15.23 11.28 10.20
CA LEU A 87 -14.70 12.44 9.49
C LEU A 87 -15.77 13.17 8.67
N GLN A 88 -16.76 12.47 8.10
CA GLN A 88 -17.89 13.11 7.42
C GLN A 88 -18.69 13.99 8.38
N GLY A 89 -18.96 13.51 9.60
CA GLY A 89 -19.62 14.32 10.63
C GLY A 89 -18.84 15.59 10.98
N VAL A 90 -17.50 15.47 11.09
CA VAL A 90 -16.61 16.62 11.37
C VAL A 90 -16.51 17.58 10.19
N ARG A 91 -16.50 17.08 8.94
CA ARG A 91 -16.47 17.93 7.73
C ARG A 91 -17.73 18.79 7.61
N CYS A 92 -18.90 18.23 7.90
CA CYS A 92 -20.15 18.98 7.92
C CYS A 92 -20.13 20.07 9.01
N GLY A 93 -19.59 19.76 10.20
CA GLY A 93 -19.40 20.74 11.26
C GLY A 93 -18.40 21.84 10.92
N LEU A 94 -17.29 21.51 10.25
CA LEU A 94 -16.26 22.47 9.84
C LEU A 94 -16.78 23.41 8.74
N GLN A 95 -17.55 22.89 7.78
CA GLN A 95 -18.17 23.70 6.73
C GLN A 95 -19.21 24.66 7.31
N ALA A 96 -20.06 24.19 8.23
CA ALA A 96 -21.01 25.04 8.94
C ALA A 96 -20.32 26.13 9.78
N ALA A 97 -19.25 25.78 10.49
CA ALA A 97 -18.46 26.75 11.28
C ALA A 97 -17.72 27.77 10.41
N THR A 98 -17.27 27.37 9.22
CA THR A 98 -16.64 28.28 8.25
C THR A 98 -17.68 29.24 7.68
N SER A 99 -18.85 28.74 7.29
CA SER A 99 -19.98 29.57 6.82
C SER A 99 -20.39 30.62 7.85
N SER A 100 -20.51 30.25 9.13
CA SER A 100 -20.89 31.20 10.18
C SER A 100 -19.77 32.21 10.53
N CYS A 101 -18.49 31.85 10.40
CA CYS A 101 -17.39 32.80 10.58
C CYS A 101 -17.24 33.78 9.41
N GLN A 102 -17.68 33.39 8.20
CA GLN A 102 -17.62 34.24 7.01
C GLN A 102 -18.66 35.38 7.04
N GLU A 103 -19.77 35.20 7.75
CA GLU A 103 -20.80 36.23 7.96
C GLU A 103 -20.37 37.34 8.95
N TYR A 104 -19.35 37.10 9.79
CA TYR A 104 -18.85 38.07 10.78
C TYR A 104 -17.57 38.80 10.36
N SER A 105 -17.11 38.64 9.12
CA SER A 105 -15.97 39.39 8.58
C SER A 105 -16.44 40.56 7.72
N LEU A 106 -17.01 41.58 8.37
CA LEU A 106 -17.19 42.94 7.83
C LEU A 106 -16.34 43.92 8.64
#